data_AF-A0A814R6R3-F1
#
_entry.id   AF-A0A814R6R3-F1
#
_cell.length_a   1.000
_cell.length_b   1.000
_cell.length_c   1.000
_cell.angle_alpha   90.00
_cell.angle_beta   90.00
_cell.angle_gamma   90.00
#
_symmetry.space_group_name_H-M   'P 1'
#
loop_
_entity.id
_entity.type
_entity.pdbx_description
1 polymer ?
#
loop_
_entity_poly.entity_id
_entity_poly.type
_entity_poly.pdbx_seq_one_letter_code
_entity_poly.pdbx_strand_id
1 'polypeptide(L)' 'AQFHDSKHSIIDISYDEKRKHLLTVGFDRVIKVWDMSSILA' A
#
# COMPACT_ATOMS: atom_id res chain seq x y z
N ALA A 1 6.03 26.16 8.81
CA ALA A 1 5.84 25.04 7.86
C ALA A 1 4.67 24.21 8.34
N GLN A 2 3.69 23.95 7.48
CA GLN A 2 2.54 23.09 7.80
C GLN A 2 2.84 21.71 7.21
N PHE A 3 3.13 20.73 8.08
CA PHE A 3 3.50 19.38 7.65
C PHE A 3 2.23 18.57 7.40
N HIS A 4 1.90 18.32 6.13
CA HIS A 4 0.81 17.43 5.73
C HIS A 4 1.29 15.97 5.71
N ASP A 5 1.83 15.51 6.83
CA ASP A 5 2.31 14.13 6.94
C ASP A 5 1.11 13.24 7.30
N SER A 6 0.12 13.14 6.40
CA SER A 6 -0.91 12.09 6.48
C SER A 6 -0.27 10.77 6.07
N LYS A 7 0.68 10.29 6.88
CA LYS A 7 1.31 8.99 6.70
C LYS A 7 0.20 7.95 6.78
N HIS A 8 0.03 7.19 5.70
CA HIS A 8 -0.81 6.01 5.71
C HIS A 8 -0.24 5.07 6.79
N SER A 9 -0.95 4.96 7.92
CA SER A 9 -0.47 4.21 9.07
C SER A 9 -0.71 2.73 8.83
N ILE A 10 0.24 2.08 8.16
CA ILE A 10 0.13 0.68 7.72
C ILE A 10 0.15 -0.25 8.94
N ILE A 11 -0.85 -1.13 9.01
CA ILE A 11 -0.96 -2.19 10.02
C ILE A 11 -0.50 -3.52 9.44
N ASP A 12 -0.85 -3.77 8.18
CA ASP A 12 -0.57 -5.03 7.51
C ASP A 12 -0.37 -4.84 6.01
N ILE A 13 0.36 -5.77 5.41
CA ILE A 13 0.71 -5.81 4.00
C ILE A 13 0.51 -7.24 3.50
N SER A 14 -0.20 -7.39 2.39
CA SER A 14 -0.41 -8.68 1.74
C SER A 14 -0.03 -8.62 0.26
N TYR A 15 0.74 -9.60 -0.21
CA TYR A 15 1.18 -9.69 -1.59
C TYR A 15 0.59 -10.92 -2.27
N ASP A 16 -0.03 -10.72 -3.44
CA ASP A 16 -0.47 -11.79 -4.32
C ASP A 16 0.52 -11.90 -5.49
N GLU A 17 1.34 -12.96 -5.46
CA GLU A 17 2.35 -13.22 -6.47
C GLU A 17 1.76 -13.51 -7.85
N LYS A 18 0.64 -14.24 -7.93
CA LYS A 18 0.04 -14.61 -9.21
C LYS A 18 -0.50 -13.39 -9.95
N ARG A 19 -1.08 -12.46 -9.20
CA ARG A 19 -1.64 -11.23 -9.75
C ARG A 19 -0.66 -10.06 -9.73
N LYS A 20 0.52 -10.22 -9.13
CA LYS A 20 1.50 -9.15 -8.91
C LYS A 20 0.89 -7.91 -8.26
N HIS A 21 0.00 -8.10 -7.28
CA HIS A 21 -0.63 -6.99 -6.56
C HIS A 21 -0.17 -6.96 -5.11
N LEU A 22 0.11 -5.76 -4.60
CA LEU A 22 0.36 -5.51 -3.19
C LEU A 22 -0.83 -4.77 -2.59
N LEU A 23 -1.27 -5.20 -1.41
CA LEU A 23 -2.28 -4.52 -0.61
C LEU A 23 -1.65 -3.97 0.65
N THR A 24 -1.97 -2.74 1.00
CA THR A 24 -1.64 -2.15 2.30
C THR A 24 -2.92 -1.67 2.99
N VAL A 25 -3.06 -1.98 4.27
CA VAL A 25 -4.20 -1.54 5.10
C VAL A 25 -3.71 -0.71 6.28
N GLY A 26 -4.51 0.27 6.72
CA GLY A 26 -4.11 1.15 7.82
C GLY A 26 -5.21 1.60 8.77
N PHE A 27 -4.80 2.18 9.91
CA PHE A 27 -5.72 2.75 10.93
C PHE A 27 -6.50 3.97 10.43
N ASP A 28 -6.05 4.56 9.34
CA ASP A 28 -6.71 5.66 8.64
C ASP A 28 -7.90 5.21 7.80
N ARG A 29 -8.28 3.93 7.87
CA ARG A 29 -9.41 3.30 7.15
C ARG A 29 -9.22 3.33 5.64
N VAL A 30 -7.99 3.53 5.17
CA VAL A 30 -7.64 3.45 3.76
C VAL A 30 -7.11 2.05 3.46
N ILE A 31 -7.48 1.53 2.29
CA ILE A 31 -6.86 0.35 1.70
C ILE A 31 -6.26 0.81 0.38
N LYS A 32 -4.97 0.53 0.16
CA LYS A 32 -4.29 0.82 -1.10
C LYS A 32 -3.99 -0.47 -1.84
N VAL A 33 -4.19 -0.44 -3.14
CA VAL A 33 -3.86 -1.52 -4.07
C VAL A 33 -2.79 -1.00 -5.01
N TRP A 34 -1.71 -1.75 -5.13
CA TRP A 34 -0.56 -1.40 -5.97
C TRP A 34 -0.37 -2.48 -7.02
N ASP A 35 -0.22 -2.06 -8.28
CA ASP A 35 0.21 -2.93 -9.36
C ASP A 35 1.75 -3.00 -9.34
N MET A 36 2.28 -4.19 -9.08
CA MET A 36 3.72 -4.44 -8.98
C MET A 36 4.33 -4.97 -10.28
N SER A 37 3.53 -5.07 -11.36
CA SER A 37 3.95 -5.66 -12.62
C SER A 37 5.16 -4.98 -13.25
N SER A 38 5.27 -3.65 -13.10
CA SER A 38 6.39 -2.86 -13.65
C SER A 38 7.67 -2.92 -12.82
N ILE A 39 7.55 -3.24 -11.53
CA ILE A 39 8.69 -3.31 -10.59
C ILE A 39 9.32 -4.71 -10.61
N LEU A 40 8.49 -5.73 -10.81
CA LEU A 40 8.89 -7.15 -10.81
C LEU A 40 9.10 -7.70 -12.23
N ALA A 41 9.41 -6.81 -13.18
CA ALA A 41 9.72 -7.14 -14.57
C ALA A 41 11.18 -7.59 -14.72
#